data_AF-A0AAE0GP99-F1
#
_entry.id   AF-A0AAE0GP99-F1
#
_cell.length_a   1.000
_cell.length_b   1.000
_cell.length_c   1.000
_cell.angle_alpha   90.00
_cell.angle_beta   90.00
_cell.angle_gamma   90.00
#
_symmetry.space_group_name_H-M   'P 1'
#
loop_
_entity.id
_entity.type
_entity.pdbx_description
1 polymer ?
#
loop_
_entity_poly.entity_id
_entity_poly.type
_entity_poly.pdbx_seq_one_letter_code
_entity_poly.pdbx_strand_id
1 'polypeptide(L)'
;VYQKGVRLGFYANYVQRVENLNMEEIAVDLHGLSETGSKVCLLCFLRWLKTHQDVLLRPGTPNVGVITGWGKHSDGVSKVRNSIRTLLKSGIGRPIPFFTPEGNPGKFQVYRADMLHWLQQFEQETDIILTCIDKEFR
;
A
#
# COMPACT_ATOMS: atom_id res chain seq x y z
N VAL A 1 -21.89 15.88 -10.08
CA VAL A 1 -21.60 14.92 -11.19
C VAL A 1 -20.15 15.04 -11.70
N TYR A 2 -19.51 16.21 -11.70
CA TYR A 2 -18.11 16.41 -12.12
C TYR A 2 -17.01 15.83 -11.17
N GLN A 3 -17.31 15.51 -9.90
CA GLN A 3 -16.33 14.99 -8.94
C GLN A 3 -16.03 13.47 -9.05
N LYS A 4 -16.92 12.68 -9.68
CA LYS A 4 -16.72 11.22 -9.81
C LYS A 4 -15.73 10.85 -10.93
N GLY A 5 -15.71 11.60 -12.03
CA GLY A 5 -14.83 11.34 -13.18
C GLY A 5 -13.36 11.65 -12.92
N VAL A 6 -13.07 12.71 -12.16
CA VAL A 6 -11.69 13.09 -11.77
C VAL A 6 -11.10 12.09 -10.78
N ARG A 7 -11.92 11.58 -9.84
CA ARG A 7 -11.51 10.54 -8.89
C ARG A 7 -11.10 9.25 -9.62
N LEU A 8 -11.89 8.78 -10.59
CA LEU A 8 -11.59 7.59 -11.40
C LEU A 8 -10.31 7.75 -12.25
N GLY A 9 -10.02 8.93 -12.80
CA GLY A 9 -8.76 9.20 -13.52
C GLY A 9 -7.54 9.24 -12.60
N PHE A 10 -7.70 9.74 -11.36
CA PHE A 10 -6.65 9.70 -10.33
C PHE A 10 -6.36 8.25 -9.91
N TYR A 11 -7.39 7.42 -9.71
CA TYR A 11 -7.25 5.99 -9.42
C TYR A 11 -6.54 5.20 -10.52
N ALA A 12 -6.85 5.48 -11.80
CA ALA A 12 -6.27 4.77 -12.94
C ALA A 12 -4.74 4.89 -13.01
N ASN A 13 -4.17 6.05 -12.66
CA ASN A 13 -2.72 6.26 -12.65
C ASN A 13 -1.99 5.46 -11.55
N TYR A 14 -2.63 5.25 -10.39
CA TYR A 14 -2.05 4.42 -9.33
C TYR A 14 -2.24 2.93 -9.62
N VAL A 15 -3.35 2.55 -10.24
CA VAL A 15 -3.57 1.18 -10.72
C VAL A 15 -2.57 0.82 -11.82
N GLN A 16 -2.29 1.71 -12.78
CA GLN A 16 -1.26 1.49 -13.81
C GLN A 16 0.16 1.34 -13.24
N ARG A 17 0.48 2.01 -12.12
CA ARG A 17 1.76 1.80 -11.41
C ARG A 17 1.84 0.42 -10.75
N VAL A 18 0.72 -0.13 -10.31
CA VAL A 18 0.61 -1.48 -9.74
C VAL A 18 0.57 -2.56 -10.85
N GLU A 19 0.01 -2.26 -12.01
CA GLU A 19 -0.04 -3.20 -13.15
C GLU A 19 1.31 -3.36 -13.88
N ASN A 20 2.23 -2.40 -13.73
CA ASN A 20 3.60 -2.46 -14.26
C ASN A 20 4.62 -3.05 -13.26
N LEU A 21 4.16 -3.83 -12.27
CA LEU A 21 5.02 -4.41 -11.24
C LEU A 21 6.10 -5.32 -11.83
N ASN A 22 7.36 -4.98 -11.56
CA ASN A 22 8.48 -5.89 -11.73
C ASN A 22 8.27 -7.09 -10.79
N MET A 23 8.22 -8.31 -11.33
CA MET A 23 8.03 -9.54 -10.54
C MET A 23 9.20 -9.82 -9.57
N GLU A 24 10.31 -9.08 -9.68
CA GLU A 24 11.40 -9.10 -8.70
C GLU A 24 11.03 -8.42 -7.37
N GLU A 25 10.03 -7.54 -7.36
CA GLU A 25 9.57 -6.87 -6.13
C GLU A 25 8.07 -6.52 -6.21
N ILE A 26 7.21 -7.26 -5.51
CA ILE A 26 5.79 -6.88 -5.36
C ILE A 26 5.71 -5.71 -4.37
N ALA A 27 5.90 -4.47 -4.85
CA ALA A 27 5.92 -3.30 -3.98
C ALA A 27 5.19 -2.09 -4.55
N VAL A 28 4.60 -1.29 -3.67
CA VAL A 28 4.06 0.03 -4.02
C VAL A 28 5.06 1.13 -3.65
N ASP A 29 5.38 2.00 -4.60
CA ASP A 29 6.23 3.18 -4.36
C ASP A 29 5.38 4.43 -4.11
N LEU A 30 5.50 4.95 -2.89
CA LEU A 30 4.80 6.12 -2.38
C LEU A 30 5.71 7.36 -2.33
N HIS A 31 6.97 7.23 -2.76
CA HIS A 31 7.93 8.32 -2.70
C HIS A 31 7.48 9.53 -3.53
N GLY A 32 7.63 10.74 -2.96
CA GLY A 32 7.24 11.99 -3.59
C GLY A 32 5.73 12.29 -3.57
N LEU A 33 4.91 11.37 -3.06
CA LEU A 33 3.48 11.63 -2.85
C LEU A 33 3.24 12.45 -1.58
N SER A 34 2.11 13.17 -1.54
CA SER A 34 1.60 13.74 -0.29
C SER A 34 1.21 12.63 0.69
N GLU A 35 1.05 12.97 1.97
CA GLU A 35 0.61 12.01 2.98
C GLU A 35 -0.72 11.34 2.61
N THR A 36 -1.72 12.16 2.25
CA THR A 36 -3.03 11.71 1.77
C THR A 36 -2.89 10.82 0.53
N GLY A 37 -2.12 11.26 -0.47
CA GLY A 37 -1.90 10.48 -1.70
C GLY A 37 -1.23 9.14 -1.45
N SER A 38 -0.28 9.10 -0.51
CA SER A 38 0.43 7.89 -0.10
C SER A 38 -0.51 6.86 0.53
N LYS A 39 -1.38 7.30 1.45
CA LYS A 39 -2.38 6.42 2.06
C LYS A 39 -3.34 5.87 1.01
N VAL A 40 -3.89 6.73 0.16
CA VAL A 40 -4.82 6.32 -0.91
C VAL A 40 -4.16 5.31 -1.84
N CYS A 41 -2.90 5.54 -2.23
CA CYS A 41 -2.17 4.62 -3.09
C CYS A 41 -1.93 3.26 -2.40
N LEU A 42 -1.54 3.24 -1.13
CA LEU A 42 -1.40 2.00 -0.35
C LEU A 42 -2.74 1.24 -0.24
N LEU A 43 -3.84 1.94 0.03
CA LEU A 43 -5.19 1.36 0.09
C LEU A 43 -5.59 0.71 -1.24
N CYS A 44 -5.32 1.38 -2.36
CA CYS A 44 -5.55 0.82 -3.69
C CYS A 44 -4.69 -0.42 -3.97
N PHE A 45 -3.41 -0.40 -3.56
CA PHE A 45 -2.52 -1.54 -3.71
C PHE A 45 -2.99 -2.76 -2.91
N LEU A 46 -3.41 -2.56 -1.66
CA LEU A 46 -3.96 -3.64 -0.82
C LEU A 46 -5.24 -4.23 -1.42
N ARG A 47 -6.11 -3.38 -1.99
CA ARG A 47 -7.30 -3.83 -2.73
C ARG A 47 -6.91 -4.66 -3.96
N TRP A 48 -5.91 -4.22 -4.72
CA TRP A 48 -5.43 -4.97 -5.88
C TRP A 48 -4.84 -6.32 -5.48
N LEU A 49 -4.04 -6.39 -4.41
CA LEU A 49 -3.52 -7.66 -3.88
C LEU A 49 -4.64 -8.60 -3.43
N LYS A 50 -5.72 -8.06 -2.84
CA LYS A 50 -6.89 -8.86 -2.46
C LYS A 50 -7.58 -9.49 -3.67
N THR A 51 -7.69 -8.77 -4.79
CA THR A 51 -8.30 -9.29 -6.03
C THR A 51 -7.35 -10.21 -6.81
N HIS A 52 -6.03 -10.07 -6.62
CA HIS A 52 -4.98 -10.83 -7.33
C HIS A 52 -4.13 -11.66 -6.36
N GLN A 53 -4.78 -12.34 -5.41
CA GLN A 53 -4.09 -13.19 -4.42
C GLN A 53 -3.29 -14.33 -5.09
N ASP A 54 -3.66 -14.73 -6.32
CA ASP A 54 -2.94 -15.71 -7.12
C ASP A 54 -1.47 -15.32 -7.35
N VAL A 55 -1.16 -14.02 -7.42
CA VAL A 55 0.21 -13.53 -7.58
C VAL A 55 1.08 -13.96 -6.40
N LEU A 56 0.54 -14.00 -5.18
CA LEU A 56 1.24 -14.45 -3.97
C LEU A 56 1.36 -15.98 -3.86
N LEU A 57 0.66 -16.73 -4.71
CA LEU A 57 0.72 -18.20 -4.77
C LEU A 57 1.78 -18.70 -5.76
N ARG A 58 2.29 -17.85 -6.66
CA ARG A 58 3.25 -18.26 -7.68
C ARG A 58 4.60 -18.64 -7.03
N PRO A 59 5.24 -19.73 -7.48
CA PRO A 59 6.61 -20.05 -7.08
C PRO A 59 7.57 -18.89 -7.40
N GLY A 60 8.51 -18.61 -6.51
CA GLY A 60 9.47 -17.52 -6.69
C GLY A 60 8.94 -16.11 -6.42
N THR A 61 7.65 -15.95 -6.10
CA THR A 61 7.11 -14.64 -5.75
C THR A 61 7.82 -14.04 -4.52
N PRO A 62 8.32 -12.79 -4.62
CA PRO A 62 8.99 -12.10 -3.52
C PRO A 62 8.00 -11.69 -2.42
N ASN A 63 8.55 -11.20 -1.32
CA ASN A 63 7.81 -10.53 -0.25
C ASN A 63 7.17 -9.22 -0.76
N VAL A 64 6.12 -8.77 -0.05
CA VAL A 64 5.38 -7.57 -0.41
C VAL A 64 6.02 -6.33 0.21
N GLY A 65 6.24 -5.27 -0.58
CA GLY A 65 6.91 -4.05 -0.16
C GLY A 65 6.04 -2.79 -0.20
N VAL A 66 6.40 -1.81 0.63
CA VAL A 66 5.87 -0.44 0.60
C VAL A 66 7.04 0.52 0.73
N ILE A 67 7.31 1.30 -0.30
CA ILE A 67 8.44 2.24 -0.36
C ILE A 67 7.93 3.64 -0.06
N THR A 68 8.52 4.31 0.93
CA THR A 68 8.13 5.66 1.40
C THR A 68 9.21 6.72 1.14
N GLY A 69 10.29 6.33 0.44
CA GLY A 69 11.48 7.15 0.21
C GLY A 69 12.54 7.02 1.32
N TRP A 70 13.76 7.48 1.03
CA TRP A 70 14.94 7.30 1.90
C TRP A 70 15.00 8.22 3.12
N GLY A 71 14.06 9.16 3.26
CA GLY A 71 13.88 9.94 4.48
C GLY A 71 15.05 10.85 4.87
N LYS A 72 15.71 11.54 3.91
CA LYS A 72 16.59 12.68 4.25
C LYS A 72 15.79 13.98 4.18
N HIS A 73 15.06 14.27 5.26
CA HIS A 73 14.53 15.60 5.55
C HIS A 73 15.33 16.21 6.72
N SER A 74 15.29 17.53 6.87
CA SER A 74 16.06 18.30 7.87
C SER A 74 15.79 17.90 9.33
N ASP A 75 14.73 17.14 9.58
CA ASP A 75 14.23 16.65 10.86
C ASP A 75 14.38 15.12 11.04
N GLY A 76 14.99 14.42 10.08
CA GLY A 76 15.38 13.00 10.21
C GLY A 76 14.25 11.97 10.18
N VAL A 77 12.97 12.38 10.08
CA VAL A 77 11.82 11.46 10.07
C VAL A 77 10.79 11.86 9.00
N SER A 78 10.62 11.03 7.97
CA SER A 78 9.61 11.25 6.93
C SER A 78 8.18 11.16 7.50
N LYS A 79 7.40 12.25 7.35
CA LYS A 79 5.97 12.31 7.72
C LYS A 79 5.17 11.20 7.03
N VAL A 80 5.42 10.99 5.73
CA VAL A 80 4.80 9.90 4.95
C VAL A 80 5.12 8.55 5.56
N ARG A 81 6.39 8.29 5.88
CA ARG A 81 6.80 7.02 6.49
C ARG A 81 6.08 6.75 7.80
N ASN A 82 5.97 7.76 8.67
CA ASN A 82 5.24 7.62 9.94
C ASN A 82 3.74 7.39 9.73
N SER A 83 3.12 8.14 8.81
CA SER A 83 1.70 7.99 8.50
C SER A 83 1.38 6.59 7.96
N ILE A 84 2.20 6.08 7.04
CA ILE A 84 2.10 4.73 6.51
C ILE A 84 2.36 3.67 7.59
N ARG A 85 3.37 3.87 8.44
CA ARG A 85 3.62 2.98 9.59
C ARG A 85 2.41 2.89 10.51
N THR A 86 1.78 4.03 10.81
CA THR A 86 0.57 4.09 11.62
C THR A 86 -0.56 3.33 10.94
N LEU A 87 -0.80 3.55 9.65
CA LEU A 87 -1.85 2.85 8.88
C LEU A 87 -1.62 1.33 8.85
N LEU A 88 -0.39 0.87 8.67
CA LEU A 88 -0.05 -0.57 8.72
C LEU A 88 -0.26 -1.15 10.13
N LYS A 89 0.08 -0.41 11.19
CA LYS A 89 -0.06 -0.86 12.58
C LYS A 89 -1.51 -0.83 13.08
N SER A 90 -2.27 0.21 12.75
CA SER A 90 -3.70 0.28 13.10
C SER A 90 -4.51 -0.68 12.25
N GLY A 91 -4.04 -0.93 11.03
CA GLY A 91 -4.78 -1.68 10.03
C GLY A 91 -5.87 -0.88 9.36
N ILE A 92 -6.39 -1.47 8.31
CA ILE A 92 -7.76 -1.27 7.83
C ILE A 92 -8.49 -2.44 8.50
N GLY A 93 -9.25 -2.22 9.57
CA GLY A 93 -9.84 -3.31 10.36
C GLY A 93 -8.86 -4.06 11.29
N ARG A 94 -7.68 -4.50 10.80
CA ARG A 94 -6.66 -5.22 11.61
C ARG A 94 -5.21 -4.91 11.21
N PRO A 95 -4.24 -4.96 12.14
CA PRO A 95 -2.84 -4.69 11.84
C PRO A 95 -2.27 -5.59 10.74
N ILE A 96 -1.45 -5.03 9.87
CA ILE A 96 -0.67 -5.78 8.86
C ILE A 96 0.71 -6.07 9.48
N PRO A 97 1.17 -7.33 9.55
CA PRO A 97 2.52 -7.64 10.02
C PRO A 97 3.55 -7.09 9.03
N PHE A 98 4.55 -6.35 9.50
CA PHE A 98 5.62 -5.82 8.65
C PHE A 98 6.94 -5.72 9.40
N PHE A 99 8.03 -5.68 8.64
CA PHE A 99 9.38 -5.35 9.09
C PHE A 99 10.01 -4.27 8.20
N THR A 100 11.13 -3.72 8.64
CA THR A 100 11.95 -2.79 7.84
C THR A 100 13.27 -3.50 7.53
N PRO A 101 13.60 -3.74 6.24
CA PRO A 101 14.86 -4.38 5.86
C PRO A 101 16.07 -3.57 6.35
N GLU A 102 17.13 -4.28 6.74
CA GLU A 102 18.40 -3.64 7.09
C GLU A 102 18.95 -2.87 5.88
N GLY A 103 19.52 -1.68 6.12
CA GLY A 103 20.05 -0.81 5.06
C GLY A 103 19.01 -0.07 4.20
N ASN A 104 17.70 -0.34 4.37
CA ASN A 104 16.64 0.36 3.64
C ASN A 104 15.55 0.89 4.59
N PRO A 105 15.81 2.00 5.32
CA PRO A 105 14.86 2.56 6.29
C PRO A 105 13.58 3.08 5.65
N GLY A 106 13.59 3.34 4.34
CA GLY A 106 12.47 3.82 3.55
C GLY A 106 11.44 2.76 3.15
N LYS A 107 11.73 1.48 3.40
CA LYS A 107 10.92 0.35 2.96
C LYS A 107 10.27 -0.36 4.15
N PHE A 108 8.98 -0.62 4.04
CA PHE A 108 8.29 -1.63 4.83
C PHE A 108 8.13 -2.88 3.98
N GLN A 109 8.24 -4.04 4.60
CA GLN A 109 8.15 -5.32 3.92
C GLN A 109 7.33 -6.30 4.74
N VAL A 110 6.54 -7.13 4.05
CA VAL A 110 5.67 -8.15 4.63
C VAL A 110 6.03 -9.49 4.01
N TYR A 111 6.19 -10.52 4.83
CA TYR A 111 6.42 -11.86 4.30
C TYR A 111 5.24 -12.31 3.46
N ARG A 112 5.51 -12.99 2.34
CA ARG A 112 4.47 -13.44 1.39
C ARG A 112 3.36 -14.24 2.08
N ALA A 113 3.73 -15.20 2.94
CA ALA A 113 2.80 -16.04 3.67
C ALA A 113 1.91 -15.22 4.63
N ASP A 114 2.50 -14.26 5.34
CA ASP A 114 1.78 -13.39 6.26
C ASP A 114 0.80 -12.46 5.52
N MET A 115 1.21 -11.91 4.37
CA MET A 115 0.33 -11.09 3.54
C MET A 115 -0.85 -11.92 3.02
N LEU A 116 -0.59 -13.14 2.52
CA LEU A 116 -1.65 -14.03 2.05
C LEU A 116 -2.63 -14.39 3.18
N HIS A 117 -2.11 -14.75 4.35
CA HIS A 117 -2.93 -15.06 5.52
C HIS A 117 -3.78 -13.85 5.95
N TRP A 118 -3.16 -12.66 5.98
CA TRP A 118 -3.85 -11.41 6.28
C TRP A 118 -4.98 -11.14 5.28
N LEU A 119 -4.72 -11.27 3.98
CA LEU A 119 -5.72 -11.07 2.92
C LEU A 119 -6.86 -12.10 2.98
N GLN A 120 -6.59 -13.35 3.31
CA GLN A 120 -7.61 -14.40 3.42
C GLN A 120 -8.58 -14.14 4.56
N GLN A 121 -8.09 -13.63 5.70
CA GLN A 121 -8.95 -13.26 6.84
C GLN A 121 -9.75 -11.96 6.62
N PHE A 122 -9.61 -11.35 5.44
CA PHE A 122 -10.11 -10.03 5.10
C PHE A 122 -11.22 -10.15 4.03
N GLU A 123 -12.32 -10.83 4.35
CA GLU A 123 -13.37 -11.21 3.36
C GLU A 123 -14.41 -10.11 3.07
N GLN A 124 -14.59 -9.10 3.93
CA GLN A 124 -15.69 -8.11 3.80
C GLN A 124 -15.27 -6.65 3.53
N GLU A 125 -14.00 -6.37 3.22
CA GLU A 125 -13.46 -5.02 3.43
C GLU A 125 -13.11 -4.20 2.18
N THR A 126 -13.45 -4.64 0.97
CA THR A 126 -13.32 -3.78 -0.22
C THR A 126 -14.07 -2.45 -0.03
N ASP A 127 -15.24 -2.51 0.61
CA ASP A 127 -16.06 -1.35 0.93
C ASP A 127 -15.46 -0.49 2.06
N ILE A 128 -14.71 -1.10 3.00
CA ILE A 128 -13.98 -0.38 4.05
C ILE A 128 -12.79 0.36 3.44
N ILE A 129 -12.05 -0.28 2.53
CA ILE A 129 -10.97 0.38 1.77
C ILE A 129 -11.53 1.57 0.99
N LEU A 130 -12.65 1.39 0.27
CA LEU A 130 -13.29 2.48 -0.48
C LEU A 130 -13.79 3.60 0.45
N THR A 131 -14.33 3.26 1.62
CA THR A 131 -14.75 4.23 2.64
C THR A 131 -13.56 5.01 3.21
N CYS A 132 -12.45 4.33 3.51
CA CYS A 132 -11.22 4.96 3.97
C CYS A 132 -10.65 5.92 2.92
N ILE A 133 -10.68 5.54 1.65
CA ILE A 133 -10.27 6.44 0.58
C ILE A 133 -11.21 7.65 0.50
N ASP A 134 -12.53 7.45 0.56
CA ASP A 134 -13.49 8.56 0.54
C ASP A 134 -13.30 9.54 1.72
N LYS A 135 -12.86 9.06 2.89
CA LYS A 135 -12.52 9.92 4.04
C LYS A 135 -11.28 10.78 3.80
N GLU A 136 -10.26 10.26 3.13
CA GLU A 136 -9.02 11.00 2.85
C GLU A 136 -9.23 12.13 1.80
N PHE A 137 -10.35 12.11 1.05
CA PHE A 137 -10.72 13.15 0.08
C PHE A 137 -11.82 14.13 0.56
N ARG A 138 -12.19 14.10 1.84
CA ARG A 138 -13.14 15.06 2.46
C ARG A 138 -12.38 16.09 3.27
#